data_AF-A0AAU5W6L5-F1
#
_entry.id   AF-A0AAU5W6L5-F1
#
_cell.length_a   1.000
_cell.length_b   1.000
_cell.length_c   1.000
_cell.angle_alpha   90.00
_cell.angle_beta   90.00
_cell.angle_gamma   90.00
#
_symmetry.space_group_name_H-M   'P 1'
#
loop_
_entity.id
_entity.type
_entity.pdbx_description
1 polymer ?
#
loop_
_entity_poly.entity_id
_entity_poly.type
_entity_poly.pdbx_seq_one_letter_code
_entity_poly.pdbx_strand_id
1 'polypeptide(L)' 'MGHGDHRLLARTRIILWGGVRADNPRAIRYYEKNGFQRVGRFTEADGTLSPDMMLALHTVPDPARP' A
#
# COMPACT_ATOMS: atom_id res chain seq x y z
N MET A 1 -23.74 14.04 26.17
CA MET A 1 -23.42 12.73 25.58
C MET A 1 -23.06 12.96 24.12
N GLY A 2 -21.77 13.13 23.81
CA GLY A 2 -21.30 13.32 22.43
C GLY A 2 -20.51 12.10 22.03
N HIS A 3 -21.16 11.11 21.42
CA HIS A 3 -20.46 10.00 20.79
C HIS A 3 -19.86 10.57 19.49
N GLY A 4 -18.57 10.88 19.50
CA GLY A 4 -17.85 11.16 18.27
C GLY A 4 -17.82 9.89 17.44
N ASP A 5 -18.60 9.84 16.35
CA ASP A 5 -18.48 8.82 15.33
C ASP A 5 -17.10 8.91 14.68
N HIS A 6 -16.12 8.23 15.29
CA HIS A 6 -14.84 7.98 14.64
C HIS A 6 -15.11 6.98 13.51
N ARG A 7 -15.42 7.51 12.32
CA ARG A 7 -15.49 6.72 11.09
C ARG A 7 -14.07 6.27 10.75
N LEU A 8 -13.68 5.12 11.29
CA LEU A 8 -12.48 4.40 10.87
C LEU A 8 -12.67 4.06 9.39
N LEU A 9 -12.09 4.86 8.51
CA LEU A 9 -11.96 4.52 7.10
C LEU A 9 -11.22 3.18 7.06
N ALA A 10 -11.95 2.10 6.79
CA ALA A 10 -11.37 0.79 6.54
C ALA A 10 -10.36 0.96 5.41
N ARG A 11 -9.08 1.04 5.74
CA ARG A 11 -8.00 1.17 4.76
C ARG A 11 -7.98 -0.14 4.00
N THR A 12 -8.60 -0.17 2.83
CA THR A 12 -8.70 -1.36 1.98
C THR A 12 -7.41 -1.57 1.17
N ARG A 13 -6.57 -0.54 1.04
CA ARG A 13 -5.30 -0.62 0.30
C ARG A 13 -4.29 0.41 0.79
N ILE A 14 -3.02 0.01 0.82
CA ILE A 14 -1.87 0.88 1.01
C ILE A 14 -1.16 0.96 -0.33
N ILE A 15 -0.87 2.17 -0.80
CA ILE A 15 -0.15 2.42 -2.05
C ILE A 15 1.18 3.10 -1.70
N LEU A 16 2.28 2.53 -2.17
CA LEU A 16 3.61 3.13 -2.18
C LEU A 16 3.85 3.75 -3.56
N TRP A 17 3.77 5.08 -3.64
CA TRP A 17 4.12 5.87 -4.82
C TRP A 17 5.51 6.47 -4.65
N GLY A 18 6.40 6.25 -5.62
CA GLY A 18 7.72 6.89 -5.71
C GLY A 18 8.74 6.54 -4.61
N GLY A 19 8.35 5.80 -3.56
CA GLY A 19 9.25 5.43 -2.47
C GLY A 19 10.18 4.25 -2.77
N VAL A 20 9.89 3.47 -3.81
CA VAL A 20 10.66 2.29 -4.21
C VAL A 20 11.30 2.57 -5.56
N ARG A 21 12.62 2.78 -5.59
CA ARG A 21 13.37 2.87 -6.84
C ARG A 21 13.42 1.50 -7.52
N ALA A 22 13.30 1.43 -8.85
CA ALA A 22 13.42 0.17 -9.59
C ALA A 22 14.81 -0.45 -9.40
N ASP A 23 15.81 0.39 -9.15
CA ASP A 23 17.21 0.02 -8.95
C ASP A 23 17.50 -0.51 -7.53
N ASN A 24 16.50 -0.56 -6.65
CA ASN A 24 16.66 -1.13 -5.31
C ASN A 24 15.94 -2.49 -5.20
N PRO A 25 16.53 -3.59 -5.71
CA PRO A 25 15.91 -4.91 -5.66
C PRO A 25 15.68 -5.39 -4.23
N ARG A 26 16.43 -4.87 -3.24
CA ARG A 26 16.26 -5.19 -1.83
C ARG A 26 14.95 -4.62 -1.28
N ALA A 27 14.64 -3.36 -1.60
CA ALA A 27 13.37 -2.74 -1.23
C ALA A 27 12.20 -3.48 -1.89
N ILE A 28 12.30 -3.76 -3.19
CA ILE A 28 11.29 -4.50 -3.95
C ILE A 28 10.98 -5.85 -3.29
N ARG A 29 12.01 -6.67 -3.06
CA ARG A 29 11.84 -7.99 -2.42
C ARG A 29 11.29 -7.90 -1.00
N TYR A 30 11.66 -6.86 -0.25
CA TYR A 30 11.12 -6.63 1.09
C TYR A 30 9.61 -6.37 1.01
N TYR A 31 9.17 -5.46 0.14
CA TYR A 31 7.75 -5.14 -0.01
C TYR A 31 6.95 -6.32 -0.58
N GLU A 32 7.48 -7.03 -1.58
CA GLU A 32 6.87 -8.26 -2.12
C GLU A 32 6.68 -9.31 -1.03
N LYS A 33 7.68 -9.52 -0.16
CA LYS A 33 7.57 -10.44 0.98
C LYS A 33 6.49 -10.01 1.98
N ASN A 34 6.25 -8.70 2.12
CA ASN A 34 5.19 -8.16 2.98
C ASN A 34 3.81 -8.12 2.30
N GLY A 35 3.65 -8.72 1.11
CA GLY A 35 2.37 -8.82 0.40
C GLY A 35 2.06 -7.62 -0.51
N PHE A 36 3.00 -6.69 -0.69
CA PHE A 36 2.83 -5.65 -1.69
C PHE A 36 2.98 -6.25 -3.08
N GLN A 37 2.09 -5.86 -3.98
CA GLN A 37 2.10 -6.24 -5.37
C GLN A 37 2.56 -5.06 -6.22
N ARG A 38 3.40 -5.33 -7.22
CA ARG A 38 3.84 -4.30 -8.16
C ARG A 38 2.70 -4.00 -9.14
N VAL A 39 2.11 -2.81 -9.05
CA VAL A 39 0.94 -2.41 -9.87
C VAL A 39 1.34 -1.61 -11.11
N GLY A 40 2.53 -1.01 -11.11
CA GLY A 40 2.99 -0.21 -12.23
C GLY A 40 4.46 0.17 -12.12
N ARG A 41 4.92 0.95 -13.10
CA ARG A 41 6.19 1.66 -13.07
C ARG A 41 5.91 3.08 -13.51
N PHE A 42 6.36 4.05 -12.72
CA PHE A 42 6.30 5.46 -13.06
C PHE A 42 7.71 6.00 -13.30
N THR A 43 7.83 6.99 -14.19
CA THR A 43 9.10 7.68 -14.44
C THR A 43 9.11 8.95 -13.62
N GLU A 44 10.01 9.01 -12.64
CA GLU A 44 10.21 10.17 -11.78
C GLU A 44 10.74 11.37 -12.60
N ALA A 45 10.66 12.57 -12.03
CA ALA A 45 11.08 13.80 -12.70
C ALA A 45 12.58 13.83 -13.04
N ASP A 46 13.39 12.99 -12.39
CA ASP A 46 14.81 12.80 -12.63
C ASP A 46 15.12 11.76 -13.74
N GLY A 47 14.08 11.16 -14.33
CA GLY A 47 14.20 10.08 -15.32
C GLY A 47 14.35 8.68 -14.70
N THR A 48 14.35 8.56 -13.36
CA THR A 48 14.44 7.27 -12.67
C THR A 48 13.11 6.53 -12.78
N LEU A 49 13.16 5.23 -13.08
CA LEU A 49 11.99 4.37 -13.02
C LEU A 49 11.75 3.93 -11.57
N SER A 50 10.57 4.21 -11.06
CA SER A 50 10.14 3.78 -9.73
C SER A 50 8.87 2.93 -9.83
N PRO A 51 8.90 1.66 -9.40
CA PRO A 51 7.71 0.82 -9.35
C PRO A 51 6.72 1.30 -8.30
N ASP A 52 5.46 1.38 -8.72
CA ASP A 52 4.33 1.55 -7.82
C ASP A 52 3.99 0.20 -7.19
N MET A 53 3.89 0.19 -5.86
CA MET A 53 3.57 -1.01 -5.10
C MET A 53 2.27 -0.81 -4.33
N MET A 54 1.39 -1.80 -4.38
CA MET A 54 0.10 -1.76 -3.67
C MET A 54 -0.04 -3.00 -2.78
N LEU A 55 -0.32 -2.77 -1.51
CA LEU A 55 -0.77 -3.81 -0.59
C LEU A 55 -2.29 -3.70 -0.48
N ALA A 56 -3.00 -4.68 -0.99
CA ALA A 56 -4.42 -4.83 -0.69
C ALA A 56 -4.55 -5.32 0.75
N LEU A 57 -5.11 -4.47 1.61
CA LEU A 57 -5.48 -4.87 2.95
C LEU A 57 -6.82 -5.58 2.82
N HIS A 58 -6.80 -6.91 2.82
CA HIS A 58 -8.01 -7.67 3.07
C HIS A 58 -8.53 -7.21 4.43
N THR A 59 -9.62 -6.45 4.43
CA THR A 59 -10.38 -6.29 5.65
C THR A 59 -10.94 -7.67 5.90
N VAL A 60 -10.36 -8.41 6.84
CA VAL A 60 -11.09 -9.52 7.46
C VAL A 60 -12.37 -8.85 7.95
N PRO A 61 -13.56 -9.19 7.42
CA PRO A 61 -14.78 -8.69 8.02
C PRO A 61 -14.70 -9.12 9.49
N ASP A 62 -14.72 -8.13 10.37
CA ASP A 62 -14.76 -8.39 11.80
C ASP A 62 -15.88 -9.41 12.06
N PRO A 63 -15.57 -10.62 12.58
CA PRO A 63 -16.57 -11.66 12.76
C PRO A 63 -17.56 -11.31 13.89
N ALA A 64 -17.46 -10.14 14.52
CA ALA A 64 -18.38 -9.65 15.53
C ALA A 64 -19.27 -8.53 14.96
N ARG A 65 -20.16 -8.89 14.04
CA ARG A 65 -21.44 -8.18 13.94
C ARG A 65 -22.61 -9.19 13.89
N PRO A 66 -23.32 -9.39 15.02
CA PRO A 66 -24.66 -9.98 14.99
C PRO A 66 -25.69 -9.04 14.35
#